data_AF-A0A443RM54-F1
#
_entry.id   AF-A0A443RM54-F1
#
_cell.length_a   1.000
_cell.length_b   1.000
_cell.length_c   1.000
_cell.angle_alpha   90.00
_cell.angle_beta   90.00
_cell.angle_gamma   90.00
#
_symmetry.space_group_name_H-M   'P 1'
#
loop_
_entity.id
_entity.type
_entity.pdbx_description
1 polymer ?
#
loop_
_entity_poly.entity_id
_entity_poly.type
_entity_poly.pdbx_seq_one_letter_code
_entity_poly.pdbx_strand_id
1 'polypeptide(L)'
;MAFNGFLYGGNVWILHLWGTESQPFIQAFHFAFGCGALIGPLIAEPFLLEIKDNQHSLLNSTTVRPKAQLRVQYPFLIMASFSLIVVIIFGIVYFIRRSNEPHPTRKKVVEENEKSSVTFLMHCVIVFLGCSFLFFYFGLEFSFGTMLTTYVVNSDLKLDKSTASYMTSNLMRSLEREFIIPYAIGNNVDKHPKIFLYISFFCGLMACLLFVILALIRKYYINRKAEKESTKL
;
A
#
# COMPACT_ATOMS: atom_id res chain seq x y z
N MET A 1 -6.77 12.46 0.44
CA MET A 1 -6.38 13.10 1.72
C MET A 1 -7.12 12.49 2.92
N ALA A 2 -8.44 12.33 2.89
CA ALA A 2 -9.22 11.74 4.00
C ALA A 2 -8.83 10.30 4.38
N PHE A 3 -8.46 9.48 3.40
CA PHE A 3 -8.08 8.07 3.63
C PHE A 3 -6.84 7.90 4.52
N ASN A 4 -5.81 8.72 4.29
CA ASN A 4 -4.60 8.72 5.09
C ASN A 4 -4.88 9.17 6.53
N GLY A 5 -5.83 10.10 6.71
CA GLY A 5 -6.27 10.53 8.04
C GLY A 5 -6.86 9.39 8.88
N PHE A 6 -7.59 8.46 8.26
CA PHE A 6 -8.15 7.30 8.96
C PHE A 6 -7.07 6.27 9.35
N LEU A 7 -6.08 6.04 8.48
CA LEU A 7 -4.95 5.14 8.77
C LEU A 7 -4.08 5.67 9.93
N TYR A 8 -3.63 6.92 9.83
CA TYR A 8 -2.80 7.52 10.88
C TYR A 8 -3.60 7.77 12.16
N GLY A 9 -4.86 8.23 12.04
CA GLY A 9 -5.75 8.41 13.18
C GLY A 9 -6.09 7.11 13.90
N GLY A 10 -6.34 6.03 13.15
CA GLY A 10 -6.56 4.69 13.68
C GLY A 10 -5.34 4.17 14.45
N ASN A 11 -4.14 4.31 13.89
CA ASN A 11 -2.90 3.94 14.58
C ASN A 11 -2.69 4.71 15.89
N VAL A 12 -2.92 6.03 15.89
CA VAL A 12 -2.86 6.86 17.10
C VAL A 12 -3.93 6.46 18.11
N TRP A 13 -5.13 6.10 17.64
CA TRP A 13 -6.23 5.69 18.50
C TRP A 13 -6.01 4.32 19.14
N ILE A 14 -5.41 3.37 18.42
CA ILE A 14 -4.98 2.08 18.99
C ILE A 14 -3.91 2.28 20.06
N LEU A 15 -2.92 3.15 19.81
CA LEU A 15 -1.92 3.54 20.82
C LEU A 15 -2.57 4.19 22.04
N HIS A 16 -3.64 4.97 21.84
CA HIS A 16 -4.37 5.63 22.90
C HIS A 16 -5.12 4.62 23.81
N LEU A 17 -5.78 3.61 23.22
CA LEU A 17 -6.53 2.60 23.96
C LEU A 17 -5.64 1.55 24.65
N TRP A 18 -4.60 1.06 23.96
CA TRP A 18 -3.81 -0.10 24.40
C TRP A 18 -2.39 0.23 24.88
N GLY A 19 -1.93 1.47 24.73
CA GLY A 19 -0.62 1.89 25.23
C GLY A 19 0.54 1.07 24.67
N THR A 20 1.35 0.47 25.53
CA THR A 20 2.50 -0.37 25.15
C THR A 20 2.10 -1.73 24.56
N GLU A 21 0.91 -2.23 24.89
CA GLU A 21 0.38 -3.49 24.36
C GLU A 21 -0.30 -3.31 22.99
N SER A 22 -0.13 -2.15 22.37
CA SER A 22 -0.79 -1.78 21.11
C SER A 22 -0.23 -2.51 19.88
N GLN A 23 0.99 -3.04 19.94
CA GLN A 23 1.69 -3.65 18.81
C GLN A 23 0.88 -4.73 18.05
N PRO A 24 0.34 -5.78 18.70
CA PRO A 24 -0.46 -6.79 18.00
C PRO A 24 -1.75 -6.19 17.38
N PHE A 25 -2.34 -5.18 18.02
CA PHE A 25 -3.56 -4.52 17.52
C PHE A 25 -3.28 -3.64 16.30
N ILE A 26 -2.16 -2.90 16.28
CA ILE A 26 -1.72 -2.11 15.13
C ILE A 26 -1.44 -3.03 13.93
N GLN A 27 -0.80 -4.17 14.16
CA GLN A 27 -0.51 -5.14 13.11
C GLN A 27 -1.78 -5.80 12.57
N ALA A 28 -2.73 -6.18 13.43
CA ALA A 28 -4.02 -6.68 13.00
C ALA A 28 -4.81 -5.63 12.18
N PHE A 29 -4.74 -4.35 12.56
CA PHE A 29 -5.33 -3.25 11.81
C PHE A 29 -4.73 -3.10 10.41
N HIS A 30 -3.40 -3.14 10.29
CA HIS A 30 -2.71 -3.11 9.00
C HIS A 30 -2.95 -4.38 8.16
N PHE A 31 -3.08 -5.55 8.78
CA PHE A 31 -3.45 -6.78 8.10
C PHE A 31 -4.87 -6.71 7.49
N ALA A 32 -5.82 -6.16 8.25
CA ALA A 32 -7.20 -5.94 7.76
C ALA A 32 -7.21 -4.93 6.60
N PHE A 33 -6.40 -3.87 6.68
CA PHE A 33 -6.19 -2.94 5.57
C PHE A 33 -5.66 -3.66 4.32
N GLY A 34 -4.66 -4.52 4.51
CA GLY A 34 -4.14 -5.41 3.48
C GLY A 34 -5.23 -6.25 2.81
N CYS A 35 -5.99 -7.00 3.59
CA CYS A 35 -7.10 -7.81 3.06
C CYS A 35 -8.08 -6.99 2.21
N GLY A 36 -8.35 -5.74 2.59
CA GLY A 36 -9.15 -4.81 1.79
C GLY A 36 -8.50 -4.41 0.46
N ALA A 37 -7.18 -4.18 0.45
CA ALA A 37 -6.40 -3.90 -0.75
C ALA A 37 -6.34 -5.09 -1.71
N LEU A 38 -6.36 -6.32 -1.20
CA LEU A 38 -6.49 -7.54 -2.01
C LEU A 38 -7.89 -7.69 -2.61
N ILE A 39 -8.93 -7.56 -1.78
CA ILE A 39 -10.32 -7.82 -2.18
C ILE A 39 -10.83 -6.75 -3.15
N GLY A 40 -10.35 -5.50 -3.04
CA GLY A 40 -10.78 -4.38 -3.88
C GLY A 40 -10.67 -4.64 -5.39
N PRO A 41 -9.47 -4.96 -5.92
CA PRO A 41 -9.28 -5.31 -7.33
C PRO A 41 -10.07 -6.54 -7.77
N LEU A 42 -10.21 -7.57 -6.91
CA LEU A 42 -11.02 -8.76 -7.23
C LEU A 42 -12.51 -8.42 -7.38
N ILE A 43 -13.04 -7.54 -6.52
CA ILE A 43 -14.43 -7.06 -6.65
C ILE A 43 -14.58 -6.21 -7.90
N ALA A 44 -13.58 -5.40 -8.25
CA ALA A 44 -13.64 -4.52 -9.42
C ALA A 44 -13.49 -5.26 -10.76
N GLU A 45 -12.71 -6.35 -10.79
CA GLU A 45 -12.40 -7.15 -11.99
C GLU A 45 -13.63 -7.52 -12.85
N PRO A 46 -14.71 -8.12 -12.33
CA PRO A 46 -15.86 -8.50 -13.17
C PRO A 46 -16.58 -7.31 -13.81
N PHE A 47 -16.45 -6.11 -13.23
CA PHE A 47 -17.06 -4.89 -13.76
C PHE A 47 -16.18 -4.14 -14.76
N LEU A 48 -14.92 -4.56 -14.91
CA LEU A 48 -13.95 -4.03 -15.88
C LEU A 48 -13.94 -4.81 -17.21
N LEU A 49 -14.58 -5.98 -17.27
CA LEU A 49 -14.72 -6.79 -18.48
C LEU A 49 -15.61 -6.07 -19.50
N GLU A 50 -15.07 -5.79 -20.69
CA GLU A 50 -15.88 -5.38 -21.83
C GLU A 50 -16.75 -6.59 -22.23
N ILE A 51 -18.08 -6.44 -22.14
CA ILE A 51 -19.00 -7.39 -22.75
C ILE A 51 -18.75 -7.30 -24.25
N LYS A 52 -17.99 -8.25 -24.80
CA LYS A 52 -17.90 -8.47 -26.24
C LYS A 52 -19.28 -8.94 -26.67
N ASP A 53 -20.08 -8.01 -27.17
CA ASP A 53 -21.36 -8.34 -27.75
C ASP A 53 -21.06 -9.20 -28.98
N ASN A 54 -21.30 -10.52 -28.88
CA ASN A 54 -21.27 -11.43 -30.01
C ASN A 54 -22.50 -11.14 -30.87
N GLN A 55 -22.47 -10.02 -31.59
CA GLN A 55 -23.41 -9.71 -32.66
C GLN A 55 -22.63 -9.80 -33.97
N HIS A 56 -22.71 -10.97 -34.61
CA HIS A 56 -22.58 -11.05 -36.06
C HIS A 56 -23.62 -10.10 -36.67
N SER A 57 -23.22 -8.88 -36.97
CA SER A 57 -24.08 -7.90 -37.64
C SER A 57 -23.23 -7.10 -38.61
N LEU A 58 -23.19 -7.61 -39.83
CA LEU A 58 -23.08 -6.79 -41.03
C LEU A 58 -23.85 -5.48 -40.82
N LEU A 59 -23.18 -4.33 -40.89
CA LEU A 59 -23.68 -3.12 -41.55
C LEU A 59 -22.69 -1.97 -41.39
N ASN A 60 -22.15 -1.59 -42.54
CA ASN A 60 -21.53 -0.31 -42.83
C ASN A 60 -22.48 0.84 -42.45
N SER A 61 -22.15 1.63 -41.42
CA SER A 61 -22.66 2.99 -41.21
C SER A 61 -21.88 3.69 -40.10
N THR A 62 -21.34 4.88 -40.44
CA THR A 62 -20.74 5.85 -39.53
C THR A 62 -21.68 6.18 -38.39
N THR A 63 -21.46 5.60 -37.20
CA THR A 63 -22.24 5.94 -36.01
C THR A 63 -21.38 5.75 -34.78
N VAL A 64 -21.32 6.80 -33.96
CA VAL A 64 -20.82 6.90 -32.58
C VAL A 64 -20.25 5.59 -32.01
N ARG A 65 -18.93 5.59 -31.77
CA ARG A 65 -18.23 4.49 -31.06
C ARG A 65 -19.10 4.06 -29.87
N PRO A 66 -19.50 2.78 -29.75
CA PRO A 66 -20.28 2.36 -28.61
C PRO A 66 -19.39 2.62 -27.40
N LYS A 67 -19.80 3.55 -26.52
CA LYS A 67 -19.19 3.70 -25.20
C LYS A 67 -19.29 2.31 -24.59
N ALA A 68 -18.16 1.59 -24.50
CA ALA A 68 -18.05 0.44 -23.64
C ALA A 68 -18.67 0.88 -22.31
N GLN A 69 -19.82 0.30 -21.98
CA GLN A 69 -20.62 0.74 -20.84
C GLN A 69 -19.93 0.19 -19.60
N LEU A 70 -18.80 0.81 -19.26
CA LEU A 70 -17.95 0.46 -18.14
C LEU A 70 -18.82 0.63 -16.88
N ARG A 71 -19.26 -0.48 -16.29
CA ARG A 71 -20.16 -0.54 -15.14
C ARG A 71 -19.44 -0.21 -13.83
N VAL A 72 -18.53 0.77 -13.86
CA VAL A 72 -17.70 1.18 -12.71
C VAL A 72 -18.55 1.76 -11.57
N GLN A 73 -19.77 2.20 -11.87
CA GLN A 73 -20.74 2.69 -10.90
C GLN A 73 -21.03 1.67 -9.77
N TYR A 74 -21.08 0.37 -10.08
CA TYR A 74 -21.39 -0.66 -9.09
C TYR A 74 -20.28 -0.85 -8.03
N PRO A 75 -18.98 -1.00 -8.40
CA PRO A 75 -17.88 -0.98 -7.43
C PRO A 75 -17.88 0.25 -6.52
N PHE A 76 -18.08 1.46 -7.08
CA PHE A 76 -18.13 2.68 -6.29
C PHE A 76 -19.30 2.69 -5.30
N LEU A 77 -20.47 2.16 -5.70
CA LEU A 77 -21.64 2.08 -4.84
C LEU A 77 -21.47 1.05 -3.70
N ILE A 78 -20.83 -0.09 -3.99
CA ILE A 78 -20.48 -1.09 -2.97
C ILE A 78 -19.51 -0.49 -1.94
N MET A 79 -18.46 0.19 -2.40
CA MET A 79 -17.47 0.86 -1.54
C MET A 79 -18.09 1.96 -0.69
N ALA A 80 -18.98 2.78 -1.26
CA ALA A 80 -19.70 3.82 -0.55
C ALA A 80 -20.62 3.26 0.53
N SER A 81 -21.34 2.18 0.22
CA SER A 81 -22.23 1.48 1.17
C SER A 81 -21.44 0.92 2.35
N PHE A 82 -20.32 0.22 2.08
CA PHE A 82 -19.46 -0.31 3.14
C PHE A 82 -18.88 0.81 4.02
N SER A 83 -18.43 1.90 3.42
CA SER A 83 -17.90 3.06 4.15
C SER A 83 -18.95 3.70 5.06
N LEU A 84 -20.21 3.78 4.60
CA LEU A 84 -21.31 4.31 5.40
C LEU A 84 -21.60 3.43 6.62
N ILE A 85 -21.60 2.11 6.45
CA ILE A 85 -21.79 1.14 7.54
C ILE A 85 -20.71 1.32 8.61
N VAL A 86 -19.44 1.45 8.20
CA VAL A 86 -18.33 1.69 9.12
C VAL A 86 -18.54 2.99 9.91
N VAL A 87 -18.90 4.09 9.25
CA VAL A 87 -19.18 5.37 9.92
C VAL A 87 -20.33 5.25 10.93
N ILE A 88 -21.39 4.52 10.60
CA ILE A 88 -22.52 4.29 11.51
C ILE A 88 -22.07 3.49 12.74
N ILE A 89 -21.29 2.42 12.57
CA ILE A 89 -20.77 1.62 13.68
C ILE A 89 -19.86 2.47 14.58
N PHE A 90 -18.93 3.22 14.00
CA PHE A 90 -18.06 4.13 14.77
C PHE A 90 -18.86 5.22 15.48
N GLY A 91 -19.90 5.76 14.84
CA GLY A 91 -20.83 6.71 15.45
C GLY A 91 -21.53 6.10 16.66
N ILE A 92 -22.10 4.90 16.53
CA ILE A 92 -22.75 4.17 17.62
C ILE A 92 -21.77 3.90 18.76
N VAL A 93 -20.57 3.42 18.46
CA VAL A 93 -19.52 3.18 19.47
C VAL A 93 -19.12 4.47 20.18
N TYR A 94 -19.00 5.58 19.44
CA TYR A 94 -18.70 6.90 20.01
C TYR A 94 -19.81 7.39 20.94
N PHE A 95 -21.08 7.16 20.58
CA PHE A 95 -22.21 7.51 21.43
C PHE A 95 -22.31 6.62 22.69
N ILE A 96 -21.95 5.34 22.60
CA ILE A 96 -22.01 4.39 23.73
C ILE A 96 -20.79 4.53 24.68
N ARG A 97 -19.58 4.69 24.13
CA ARG A 97 -18.33 4.79 24.90
C ARG A 97 -17.79 6.21 24.83
N ARG A 98 -18.34 7.08 25.66
CA ARG A 98 -17.88 8.47 25.81
C ARG A 98 -16.52 8.61 26.52
N SER A 99 -16.13 7.61 27.32
CA SER A 99 -14.86 7.65 28.05
C SER A 99 -13.69 7.20 27.17
N ASN A 100 -12.97 8.18 26.61
CA ASN A 100 -11.70 8.03 25.90
C ASN A 100 -10.54 8.43 26.83
N GLU A 101 -10.46 7.82 28.00
CA GLU A 101 -9.29 8.03 28.84
C GLU A 101 -8.09 7.24 28.27
N PRO A 102 -6.91 7.88 28.14
CA PRO A 102 -5.74 7.20 27.61
C PRO A 102 -5.27 6.12 28.57
N HIS A 103 -4.78 5.01 28.00
CA HIS A 103 -4.21 3.91 28.76
C HIS A 103 -3.18 4.41 29.79
N PRO A 104 -3.19 3.92 31.04
CA PRO A 104 -2.31 4.41 32.10
C PRO A 104 -0.81 4.31 31.74
N THR A 105 -0.40 3.30 30.97
CA THR A 105 0.98 3.19 30.49
C THR A 105 1.38 4.34 29.56
N ARG A 106 0.44 4.87 28.77
CA ARG A 106 0.70 6.02 27.89
C ARG A 106 0.90 7.31 28.70
N LYS A 107 0.16 7.50 29.79
CA LYS A 107 0.33 8.64 30.70
C LYS A 107 1.76 8.64 31.30
N LYS A 108 2.20 7.48 31.79
CA LYS A 108 3.57 7.30 32.34
C LYS A 108 4.69 7.58 31.33
N VAL A 109 4.55 7.10 30.09
CA VAL A 109 5.56 7.34 29.03
C VAL A 109 5.66 8.82 28.67
N VAL A 110 4.54 9.55 28.61
CA VAL A 110 4.56 10.99 28.32
C VAL A 110 5.26 11.76 29.45
N GLU A 111 4.98 11.42 30.71
CA GLU A 111 5.64 12.01 31.89
C GLU A 111 7.15 11.72 31.97
N GLU A 112 7.59 10.52 31.56
CA GLU A 112 9.02 10.17 31.48
C GLU A 112 9.73 10.86 30.31
N ASN A 113 9.07 11.00 29.16
CA ASN A 113 9.66 11.62 27.97
C ASN A 113 9.85 13.13 28.15
N GLU A 114 8.98 13.78 28.91
CA GLU A 114 9.12 15.20 29.31
C GLU A 114 10.35 15.43 30.20
N LYS A 115 10.82 14.40 30.92
CA LYS A 115 12.07 14.44 31.70
C LYS A 115 13.33 14.10 30.89
N SER A 116 13.19 13.60 29.66
CA SER A 116 14.31 13.16 28.82
C SER A 116 14.97 14.36 28.12
N SER A 117 16.26 14.59 28.38
CA SER A 117 17.02 15.73 27.84
C SER A 117 17.52 15.51 26.41
N VAL A 118 16.67 15.05 25.50
CA VAL A 118 17.07 14.92 24.09
C VAL A 118 17.14 16.32 23.49
N THR A 119 18.34 16.74 23.08
CA THR A 119 18.57 18.05 22.48
C THR A 119 17.64 18.28 21.28
N PHE A 120 16.96 19.43 21.24
CA PHE A 120 16.00 19.80 20.18
C PHE A 120 16.54 19.55 18.76
N LEU A 121 17.83 19.81 18.54
CA LEU A 121 18.51 19.54 17.26
C LEU A 121 18.46 18.07 16.86
N MET A 122 18.69 17.14 17.79
CA MET A 122 18.61 15.69 17.53
C MET A 122 17.17 15.28 17.19
N HIS A 123 16.18 15.82 17.89
CA HIS A 123 14.77 15.59 17.56
C HIS A 123 14.45 16.08 16.14
N CYS A 124 14.85 17.30 15.78
CA CYS A 124 14.66 17.83 14.43
C CYS A 124 15.35 16.98 13.37
N VAL A 125 16.58 16.53 13.61
CA VAL A 125 17.32 15.66 12.68
C VAL A 125 16.63 14.31 12.52
N ILE A 126 16.22 13.66 13.60
CA ILE A 126 15.52 12.36 13.56
C ILE A 126 14.18 12.50 12.83
N VAL A 127 13.41 13.54 13.14
CA VAL A 127 12.11 13.80 12.49
C VAL A 127 12.31 14.09 11.01
N PHE A 128 13.27 14.94 10.64
CA PHE A 128 13.56 15.27 9.24
C PHE A 128 14.04 14.05 8.45
N LEU A 129 14.93 13.25 9.04
CA LEU A 129 15.42 12.01 8.43
C LEU A 129 14.30 10.99 8.28
N GLY A 130 13.46 10.82 9.30
CA GLY A 130 12.28 9.96 9.26
C GLY A 130 11.25 10.41 8.22
N CYS A 131 10.96 11.70 8.14
CA CYS A 131 10.06 12.26 7.14
C CYS A 131 10.59 12.05 5.73
N SER A 132 11.88 12.29 5.50
CA SER A 132 12.52 12.08 4.21
C SER A 132 12.47 10.60 3.81
N PHE A 133 12.79 9.69 4.75
CA PHE A 133 12.71 8.26 4.52
C PHE A 133 11.29 7.81 4.15
N LEU A 134 10.28 8.22 4.92
CA LEU A 134 8.88 7.89 4.64
C LEU A 134 8.41 8.47 3.31
N PHE A 135 8.83 9.69 2.98
CA PHE A 135 8.48 10.34 1.71
C PHE A 135 8.98 9.53 0.51
N PHE A 136 10.26 9.13 0.53
CA PHE A 136 10.82 8.30 -0.55
C PHE A 136 10.21 6.90 -0.56
N TYR A 137 10.03 6.28 0.59
CA TYR A 137 9.43 4.95 0.71
C TYR A 137 8.02 4.92 0.11
N PHE A 138 7.10 5.76 0.62
CA PHE A 138 5.74 5.84 0.09
C PHE A 138 5.71 6.36 -1.35
N GLY A 139 6.57 7.31 -1.70
CA GLY A 139 6.65 7.84 -3.06
C GLY A 139 7.03 6.77 -4.08
N LEU A 140 8.00 5.93 -3.75
CA LEU A 140 8.38 4.78 -4.59
C LEU A 140 7.27 3.73 -4.63
N GLU A 141 6.73 3.35 -3.48
CA GLU A 141 5.66 2.35 -3.38
C GLU A 141 4.43 2.73 -4.21
N PHE A 142 3.93 3.97 -4.05
CA PHE A 142 2.79 4.46 -4.83
C PHE A 142 3.10 4.58 -6.32
N SER A 143 4.32 5.01 -6.68
CA SER A 143 4.72 5.11 -8.08
C SER A 143 4.79 3.73 -8.74
N PHE A 144 5.41 2.75 -8.09
CA PHE A 144 5.45 1.38 -8.60
C PHE A 144 4.05 0.75 -8.64
N GLY A 145 3.25 0.90 -7.59
CA GLY A 145 1.91 0.34 -7.51
C GLY A 145 0.97 0.86 -8.60
N THR A 146 1.00 2.17 -8.87
CA THR A 146 0.16 2.80 -9.90
C THR A 146 0.68 2.54 -11.31
N MET A 147 2.00 2.61 -11.53
CA MET A 147 2.57 2.38 -12.86
C MET A 147 2.56 0.91 -13.27
N LEU A 148 2.52 -0.05 -12.35
CA LEU A 148 2.50 -1.48 -12.70
C LEU A 148 1.34 -1.83 -13.65
N THR A 149 0.13 -1.36 -13.34
CA THR A 149 -1.05 -1.61 -14.20
C THR A 149 -0.88 -1.00 -15.58
N THR A 150 -0.31 0.21 -15.64
CA THR A 150 -0.06 0.93 -16.89
C THR A 150 1.02 0.23 -17.73
N TYR A 151 2.08 -0.28 -17.09
CA TYR A 151 3.09 -1.08 -17.75
C TYR A 151 2.50 -2.40 -18.26
N VAL A 152 1.74 -3.15 -17.46
CA VAL A 152 1.17 -4.43 -17.91
C VAL A 152 0.25 -4.26 -19.12
N VAL A 153 -0.56 -3.20 -19.14
CA VAL A 153 -1.52 -2.93 -20.24
C VAL A 153 -0.85 -2.33 -21.48
N ASN A 154 0.11 -1.42 -21.31
CA ASN A 154 0.76 -0.71 -22.43
C ASN A 154 2.09 -1.31 -22.90
N SER A 155 2.57 -2.40 -22.27
CA SER A 155 3.74 -3.14 -22.77
C SER A 155 3.43 -3.84 -24.08
N ASP A 156 4.47 -4.15 -24.87
CA ASP A 156 4.38 -4.89 -26.15
C ASP A 156 3.62 -6.23 -26.06
N LEU A 157 3.39 -6.75 -24.85
CA LEU A 157 2.60 -7.96 -24.59
C LEU A 157 1.08 -7.77 -24.71
N LYS A 158 0.53 -6.54 -24.71
CA LYS A 158 -0.93 -6.24 -24.80
C LYS A 158 -1.80 -7.15 -23.93
N LEU A 159 -1.42 -7.34 -22.67
CA LEU A 159 -2.15 -8.23 -21.76
C LEU A 159 -3.54 -7.67 -21.45
N ASP A 160 -4.52 -8.57 -21.36
CA ASP A 160 -5.91 -8.21 -21.07
C ASP A 160 -6.06 -7.50 -19.71
N LYS A 161 -7.07 -6.62 -19.59
CA LYS A 161 -7.33 -5.83 -18.37
C LYS A 161 -7.54 -6.72 -17.13
N SER A 162 -8.07 -7.94 -17.31
CA SER A 162 -8.24 -8.93 -16.25
C SER A 162 -6.90 -9.44 -15.71
N THR A 163 -5.95 -9.80 -16.60
CA THR A 163 -4.59 -10.23 -16.23
C THR A 163 -3.84 -9.14 -15.47
N ALA A 164 -4.02 -7.86 -15.84
CA ALA A 164 -3.46 -6.74 -15.09
C ALA A 164 -4.03 -6.64 -13.67
N SER A 165 -5.35 -6.82 -13.50
CA SER A 165 -6.01 -6.87 -12.18
C SER A 165 -5.47 -8.02 -11.32
N TYR A 166 -5.28 -9.20 -11.92
CA TYR A 166 -4.72 -10.37 -11.24
C TYR A 166 -3.26 -10.16 -10.81
N MET A 167 -2.43 -9.52 -11.66
CA MET A 167 -1.04 -9.20 -11.32
C MET A 167 -0.95 -8.16 -10.21
N THR A 168 -1.78 -7.12 -10.25
CA THR A 168 -1.87 -6.11 -9.18
C THR A 168 -2.31 -6.72 -7.87
N SER A 169 -3.30 -7.63 -7.90
CA SER A 169 -3.74 -8.36 -6.70
C SER A 169 -2.62 -9.21 -6.11
N ASN A 170 -1.82 -9.88 -6.94
CA ASN A 170 -0.67 -10.65 -6.48
C ASN A 170 0.47 -9.78 -5.92
N LEU A 171 0.69 -8.58 -6.48
CA LEU A 171 1.65 -7.64 -5.92
C LEU A 171 1.19 -7.12 -4.55
N MET A 172 -0.07 -6.71 -4.44
CA MET A 172 -0.64 -6.27 -3.16
C MET A 172 -0.55 -7.39 -2.11
N ARG A 173 -0.83 -8.65 -2.49
CA ARG A 173 -0.62 -9.83 -1.64
C ARG A 173 0.83 -10.05 -1.19
N SER A 174 1.82 -9.58 -1.96
CA SER A 174 3.22 -9.63 -1.56
C SER A 174 3.51 -8.59 -0.49
N LEU A 175 3.05 -7.36 -0.68
CA LEU A 175 3.19 -6.27 0.27
C LEU A 175 2.44 -6.58 1.59
N GLU A 176 1.28 -7.24 1.50
CA GLU A 176 0.51 -7.67 2.68
C GLU A 176 1.25 -8.69 3.56
N ARG A 177 2.06 -9.56 2.95
CA ARG A 177 2.86 -10.56 3.69
C ARG A 177 3.98 -9.93 4.51
N GLU A 178 4.39 -8.71 4.17
CA GLU A 178 5.40 -7.97 4.94
C GLU A 178 4.86 -7.51 6.30
N PHE A 179 3.54 -7.41 6.49
CA PHE A 179 2.95 -7.06 7.79
C PHE A 179 2.84 -8.24 8.78
N ILE A 180 2.89 -9.49 8.29
CA ILE A 180 2.82 -10.71 9.12
C ILE A 180 4.17 -11.00 9.80
N ILE A 181 5.28 -10.66 9.15
CA ILE A 181 6.64 -10.91 9.66
C ILE A 181 6.91 -10.10 10.95
N PRO A 182 6.59 -8.80 11.03
CA PRO A 182 6.63 -8.03 12.27
C PRO A 182 5.71 -8.58 13.36
N TYR A 183 4.58 -9.22 13.02
CA TYR A 183 3.70 -9.83 14.03
C TYR A 183 4.33 -11.02 14.73
N ALA A 184 5.07 -11.86 13.99
CA ALA A 184 5.81 -12.96 14.57
C ALA A 184 7.06 -12.51 15.36
N ILE A 185 7.69 -11.40 14.97
CA ILE A 185 9.00 -10.97 15.52
C ILE A 185 8.85 -9.79 16.50
N GLY A 186 7.70 -9.13 16.57
CA GLY A 186 7.46 -7.90 17.32
C GLY A 186 7.88 -7.99 18.79
N ASN A 187 7.51 -9.07 19.48
CA ASN A 187 7.90 -9.30 20.88
C ASN A 187 9.42 -9.39 21.10
N ASN A 188 10.20 -9.69 20.06
CA ASN A 188 11.67 -9.73 20.10
C ASN A 188 12.29 -8.40 19.65
N VAL A 189 11.61 -7.63 18.80
CA VAL A 189 12.06 -6.30 18.36
C VAL A 189 12.04 -5.30 19.52
N ASP A 190 10.99 -5.32 20.34
CA ASP A 190 10.86 -4.42 21.50
C ASP A 190 11.96 -4.63 22.55
N LYS A 191 12.48 -5.86 22.66
CA LYS A 191 13.59 -6.17 23.58
C LYS A 191 14.93 -5.60 23.11
N HIS A 192 15.13 -5.44 21.81
CA HIS A 192 16.41 -5.02 21.23
C HIS A 192 16.24 -4.07 20.02
N PRO A 193 15.84 -2.80 20.23
CA PRO A 193 15.57 -1.84 19.15
C PRO A 193 16.79 -1.58 18.24
N LYS A 194 18.01 -1.74 18.76
CA LYS A 194 19.25 -1.61 17.97
C LYS A 194 19.37 -2.69 16.90
N ILE A 195 18.96 -3.93 17.18
CA ILE A 195 19.06 -5.05 16.25
C ILE A 195 18.15 -4.83 15.05
N PHE A 196 16.94 -4.33 15.29
CA PHE A 196 16.00 -3.99 14.22
C PHE A 196 16.54 -2.91 13.28
N LEU A 197 17.20 -1.89 13.84
CA LEU A 197 17.83 -0.82 13.05
C LEU A 197 18.93 -1.37 12.14
N TYR A 198 19.78 -2.27 12.66
CA TYR A 198 20.82 -2.93 11.85
C TYR A 198 20.23 -3.80 10.75
N ILE A 199 19.22 -4.63 11.05
CA ILE A 199 18.56 -5.48 10.06
C ILE A 199 17.95 -4.63 8.93
N SER A 200 17.26 -3.55 9.29
CA SER A 200 16.65 -2.62 8.32
C SER A 200 17.72 -1.95 7.45
N PHE A 201 18.84 -1.56 8.04
CA PHE A 201 19.97 -0.98 7.31
C PHE A 201 20.59 -1.96 6.31
N PHE A 202 20.87 -3.20 6.72
CA PHE A 202 21.41 -4.22 5.82
C PHE A 202 20.42 -4.62 4.72
N CYS A 203 19.13 -4.72 5.04
CA CYS A 203 18.08 -4.96 4.06
C CYS A 203 18.03 -3.84 3.01
N GLY A 204 18.11 -2.57 3.45
CA GLY A 204 18.16 -1.41 2.56
C GLY A 204 19.36 -1.43 1.62
N LEU A 205 20.55 -1.73 2.15
CA LEU A 205 21.77 -1.87 1.33
C LEU A 205 21.62 -2.99 0.29
N MET A 206 21.02 -4.11 0.67
CA MET A 206 20.81 -5.22 -0.25
C MET A 206 19.81 -4.89 -1.36
N ALA A 207 18.72 -4.20 -1.02
CA ALA A 207 17.77 -3.71 -2.02
C ALA A 207 18.44 -2.75 -3.01
N CYS A 208 19.25 -1.79 -2.53
CA CYS A 208 20.01 -0.88 -3.39
C CYS A 208 20.95 -1.63 -4.35
N LEU A 209 21.68 -2.64 -3.85
CA LEU A 209 22.57 -3.46 -4.68
C LEU A 209 21.80 -4.23 -5.75
N LEU A 210 20.65 -4.81 -5.41
CA LEU A 210 19.78 -5.49 -6.38
C LEU A 210 19.27 -4.54 -7.47
N PHE A 211 18.85 -3.32 -7.12
CA PHE A 211 18.42 -2.33 -8.10
C PHE A 211 19.56 -1.92 -9.06
N VAL A 212 20.78 -1.76 -8.55
CA VAL A 212 21.95 -1.48 -9.39
C VAL A 212 22.23 -2.65 -10.34
N ILE A 213 22.20 -3.89 -9.85
CA ILE A 213 22.40 -5.09 -10.68
C ILE A 213 21.34 -5.17 -11.79
N LEU A 214 20.06 -4.96 -11.45
CA LEU A 214 18.97 -4.94 -12.43
C LEU A 214 19.14 -3.83 -13.48
N ALA A 215 19.59 -2.64 -13.07
CA ALA A 215 19.88 -1.55 -13.99
C ALA A 215 21.02 -1.90 -14.96
N LEU A 216 22.08 -2.55 -14.48
CA LEU A 216 23.20 -3.02 -15.30
C LEU A 216 22.77 -4.12 -16.28
N ILE A 217 21.97 -5.09 -15.83
CA ILE A 217 21.40 -6.15 -16.68
C ILE A 217 20.53 -5.53 -17.78
N ARG A 218 19.66 -4.58 -17.42
CA ARG A 218 18.82 -3.87 -18.39
C ARG A 218 19.66 -3.14 -19.44
N LYS A 219 20.70 -2.42 -19.01
CA LYS A 219 21.63 -1.73 -19.90
C LYS A 219 22.35 -2.72 -20.84
N TYR A 220 22.81 -3.84 -20.31
CA TYR A 220 23.43 -4.92 -21.09
C TYR A 220 22.48 -5.50 -22.14
N TYR A 221 21.23 -5.77 -21.76
CA TYR A 221 20.23 -6.34 -22.67
C TYR A 221 19.87 -5.37 -23.81
N ILE A 222 19.68 -4.08 -23.50
CA ILE A 222 19.40 -3.04 -24.51
C ILE A 222 20.57 -2.92 -25.49
N ASN A 223 21.82 -2.84 -25.00
CA ASN A 223 23.00 -2.75 -25.85
C ASN A 223 23.12 -3.96 -26.77
N ARG A 224 22.88 -5.18 -26.25
CA ARG A 224 22.95 -6.41 -27.04
C ARG A 224 21.83 -6.51 -28.09
N LYS A 225 20.64 -5.95 -27.80
CA LYS A 225 19.55 -5.86 -28.77
C LYS A 225 19.89 -4.88 -29.90
N ALA A 226 20.42 -3.71 -29.56
CA ALA A 226 20.86 -2.71 -30.53
C ALA A 226 21.98 -3.25 -31.44
N GLU A 227 22.93 -3.99 -30.86
CA GLU A 227 24.01 -4.65 -31.60
C GLU A 227 23.44 -5.68 -32.61
N LYS A 228 22.51 -6.55 -32.19
CA LYS A 228 21.84 -7.52 -33.08
C LYS A 228 21.00 -6.88 -34.19
N GLU A 229 20.38 -5.73 -33.94
CA GLU A 229 19.62 -4.99 -34.98
C GLU A 229 20.58 -4.32 -35.98
N SER A 230 21.75 -3.85 -35.53
CA SER A 230 22.77 -3.27 -36.40
C SER A 230 23.50 -4.28 -37.30
N THR A 231 23.60 -5.55 -36.90
CA THR A 231 24.24 -6.62 -37.72
C THR A 231 23.30 -7.23 -38.77
N LYS A 232 22.00 -6.90 -38.74
CA LYS A 232 20.99 -7.41 -39.69
C LYS A 232 20.73 -6.48 -40.88
N LEU A 233 21.38 -5.32 -40.92
CA LEU A 233 21.29 -4.30 -41.97
C LEU A 233 22.56 -4.32 -42.82
#